data_AF-A0A368VWM3-F1
#
_entry.id   AF-A0A368VWM3-F1
#
_cell.length_a   1.000
_cell.length_b   1.000
_cell.length_c   1.000
_cell.angle_alpha   90.00
_cell.angle_beta   90.00
_cell.angle_gamma   90.00
#
_symmetry.space_group_name_H-M   'P 1'
#
loop_
_entity.id
_entity.type
_entity.pdbx_description
1 polymer ?
#
loop_
_entity_poly.entity_id
_entity_poly.type
_entity_poly.pdbx_seq_one_letter_code
_entity_poly.pdbx_strand_id
1 'polypeptide(L)'
;MFCETIQTKLLSLPDHVQVYPTHVAGSLCGGNIGSRLSITVGFERRTNPILAEVDSQDEFVGECLRLNNPPAIPPYWRRMRTRCRVR
;
A
#
# COMPACT_ATOMS: atom_id res chain seq x y z
N MET A 1 10.97 -6.97 5.94
CA MET A 1 11.21 -5.58 5.47
C MET A 1 9.91 -4.79 5.22
N PHE A 2 9.05 -5.10 4.23
CA PHE A 2 7.82 -4.31 3.99
C PHE A 2 6.73 -4.50 5.08
N CYS A 3 6.32 -5.74 5.35
CA CYS A 3 5.35 -6.08 6.42
C CYS A 3 5.78 -5.50 7.78
N GLU A 4 7.04 -5.74 8.14
CA GLU A 4 7.66 -5.24 9.37
C GLU A 4 7.61 -3.70 9.48
N THR A 5 7.82 -2.98 8.38
CA THR A 5 7.74 -1.50 8.38
C THR A 5 6.30 -1.05 8.66
N ILE A 6 5.31 -1.70 8.06
CA ILE A 6 3.90 -1.39 8.33
C ILE A 6 3.59 -1.60 9.81
N GLN A 7 3.91 -2.77 10.35
CA GLN A 7 3.58 -3.13 11.74
C GLN A 7 4.32 -2.27 12.77
N THR A 8 5.62 -2.05 12.60
CA THR A 8 6.45 -1.41 13.63
C THR A 8 6.59 0.11 13.46
N LYS A 9 6.48 0.63 12.24
CA LYS A 9 6.69 2.07 11.95
C LYS A 9 5.40 2.81 11.66
N LEU A 10 4.48 2.24 10.88
CA LEU A 10 3.26 2.94 10.49
C LEU A 10 2.13 2.73 11.50
N LEU A 11 1.89 1.48 11.92
CA LEU A 11 0.82 1.16 12.87
C LEU A 11 1.13 1.59 14.30
N SER A 12 2.39 1.87 14.63
CA SER A 12 2.79 2.47 15.91
C SER A 12 2.48 3.97 16.01
N LEU A 13 2.09 4.62 14.91
CA LEU A 13 1.70 6.02 14.92
C LEU A 13 0.30 6.21 15.51
N PRO A 14 0.03 7.38 16.15
CA PRO A 14 -1.29 7.71 16.66
C PRO A 14 -2.38 7.75 15.57
N ASP A 15 -3.62 7.40 15.94
CA ASP A 15 -4.77 7.31 15.03
C ASP A 15 -5.08 8.59 14.25
N HIS A 16 -4.76 9.74 14.82
CA HIS A 16 -5.02 11.06 14.23
C HIS A 16 -3.98 11.47 13.19
N VAL A 17 -2.88 10.71 13.06
CA VAL A 17 -1.85 11.00 12.06
C VAL A 17 -2.43 10.83 10.67
N GLN A 18 -2.27 11.86 9.85
CA GLN A 18 -2.80 11.91 8.51
C GLN A 18 -1.85 11.21 7.53
N VAL A 19 -2.43 10.44 6.62
CA VAL A 19 -1.73 9.70 5.58
C VAL A 19 -2.13 10.28 4.23
N TYR A 20 -1.12 10.65 3.44
CA TYR A 20 -1.26 11.22 2.11
C TYR A 20 -0.69 10.23 1.09
N PRO A 21 -1.52 9.39 0.46
CA PRO A 21 -1.05 8.41 -0.50
C PRO A 21 -0.62 9.10 -1.81
N THR A 22 0.43 8.58 -2.44
CA THR A 22 0.93 9.08 -3.73
C THR A 22 -0.03 8.77 -4.89
N HIS A 23 -0.91 7.79 -4.70
CA HIS A 23 -1.84 7.30 -5.71
C HIS A 23 -3.19 6.97 -5.10
N VAL A 24 -4.25 7.14 -5.90
CA VAL A 24 -5.64 6.83 -5.55
C VAL A 24 -6.28 5.99 -6.66
N ALA A 25 -7.56 5.65 -6.50
CA ALA A 25 -8.37 4.92 -7.47
C ALA A 25 -8.10 5.36 -8.93
N GLY A 26 -7.87 4.37 -9.80
CA GLY A 26 -7.49 4.58 -11.20
C GLY A 26 -5.98 4.49 -11.47
N SER A 27 -5.14 4.51 -10.44
CA SER A 27 -3.70 4.24 -10.61
C SER A 27 -3.44 2.76 -10.87
N LEU A 28 -2.54 2.48 -11.80
CA LEU A 28 -2.05 1.12 -12.07
C LEU A 28 -1.05 0.63 -11.01
N CYS A 29 -0.72 1.43 -9.99
CA CYS A 29 0.21 1.03 -8.93
C CYS A 29 -0.46 0.17 -7.84
N GLY A 30 -1.78 -0.01 -7.86
CA GLY A 30 -2.50 -0.83 -6.86
C GLY A 30 -3.83 -1.35 -7.40
N GLY A 31 -4.19 -2.59 -7.07
CA GLY A 31 -5.43 -3.21 -7.55
C GLY A 31 -6.68 -2.83 -6.76
N ASN A 32 -6.53 -2.49 -5.47
CA ASN A 32 -7.65 -2.13 -4.59
C ASN A 32 -7.32 -0.87 -3.77
N ILE A 33 -7.30 0.28 -4.45
CA ILE A 33 -6.99 1.59 -3.86
C ILE A 33 -8.22 2.49 -3.86
N GLY A 34 -8.49 3.13 -2.72
CA GLY A 34 -9.61 4.05 -2.56
C GLY A 34 -9.44 5.38 -3.30
N SER A 35 -10.52 6.13 -3.45
CA SER A 35 -10.55 7.45 -4.12
C SER A 35 -10.22 8.64 -3.22
N ARG A 36 -10.00 8.41 -1.91
CA ARG A 36 -9.74 9.47 -0.93
C ARG A 36 -8.34 10.03 -1.09
N LEU A 37 -8.22 11.36 -1.13
CA LEU A 37 -6.94 12.08 -1.27
C LEU A 37 -6.11 12.08 0.03
N SER A 38 -6.75 11.88 1.17
CA SER A 38 -6.11 11.77 2.47
C SER A 38 -6.95 10.90 3.40
N ILE A 39 -6.29 10.17 4.29
CA ILE A 39 -6.89 9.31 5.31
C ILE A 39 -6.11 9.50 6.62
N THR A 40 -6.41 8.71 7.65
CA THR A 40 -5.59 8.66 8.86
C THR A 40 -5.13 7.23 9.15
N VAL A 41 -4.10 7.09 9.98
CA VAL A 41 -3.62 5.78 10.44
C VAL A 41 -4.74 5.00 11.13
N GLY A 42 -5.55 5.66 11.96
CA GLY A 42 -6.67 5.02 12.63
C GLY A 42 -7.78 4.58 11.67
N PHE A 43 -8.02 5.34 10.59
CA PHE A 43 -8.96 4.94 9.55
C PHE A 43 -8.51 3.63 8.89
N GLU A 44 -7.28 3.59 8.38
CA GLU A 44 -6.75 2.40 7.71
C GLU A 44 -6.71 1.19 8.64
N ARG A 45 -6.33 1.36 9.91
CA ARG A 45 -6.33 0.25 10.89
C ARG A 45 -7.71 -0.39 11.07
N ARG A 46 -8.79 0.38 10.93
CA ARG A 46 -10.17 -0.10 11.12
C ARG A 46 -10.80 -0.63 9.83
N THR A 47 -10.43 -0.07 8.68
CA THR A 47 -11.14 -0.35 7.42
C THR A 47 -10.35 -1.23 6.45
N ASN A 48 -9.05 -1.40 6.66
CA ASN A 48 -8.20 -2.17 5.77
C ASN A 48 -8.20 -3.65 6.20
N PRO A 49 -8.78 -4.56 5.40
CA PRO A 49 -8.91 -5.97 5.78
C PRO A 49 -7.54 -6.64 5.95
N ILE A 50 -6.54 -6.25 5.16
CA ILE A 50 -5.17 -6.79 5.25
C ILE A 50 -4.53 -6.41 6.59
N LEU A 51 -4.88 -5.26 7.17
CA LEU A 51 -4.35 -4.85 8.48
C LEU A 51 -5.11 -5.49 9.65
N ALA A 52 -6.32 -6.00 9.42
CA ALA A 52 -7.14 -6.64 10.44
C ALA A 52 -6.94 -8.16 10.53
N GLU A 53 -6.60 -8.81 9.42
CA GLU A 53 -6.57 -10.27 9.29
C GLU A 53 -5.17 -10.89 9.39
N VAL A 54 -4.11 -10.06 9.45
CA VAL A 54 -2.75 -10.54 9.26
C VAL A 54 -1.89 -10.36 10.50
N ASP A 55 -1.61 -11.47 11.18
CA ASP A 55 -0.73 -11.53 12.35
C ASP A 55 0.68 -12.06 12.03
N SER A 56 0.85 -12.74 10.89
CA SER A 56 2.15 -13.27 10.45
C SER A 56 2.65 -12.66 9.14
N GLN A 57 3.97 -12.62 8.96
CA GLN A 57 4.59 -12.12 7.72
C GLN A 57 4.18 -12.96 6.50
N ASP A 58 4.00 -14.27 6.67
CA ASP A 58 3.69 -15.18 5.56
C ASP A 58 2.24 -15.00 5.08
N GLU A 59 1.29 -14.80 5.99
CA GLU A 59 -0.08 -14.41 5.65
C GLU A 59 -0.13 -13.04 4.97
N PHE A 60 0.69 -12.09 5.42
CA PHE A 60 0.78 -10.76 4.79
C PHE A 60 1.22 -10.85 3.34
N VAL A 61 2.27 -11.64 3.08
CA VAL A 61 2.78 -11.86 1.73
C VAL A 61 1.75 -12.61 0.90
N GLY A 62 1.09 -13.61 1.48
CA GLY A 62 -0.02 -14.33 0.86
C GLY A 62 -1.12 -13.39 0.37
N GLU A 63 -1.65 -12.55 1.24
CA GLU A 63 -2.72 -11.59 0.91
C GLU A 63 -2.26 -10.51 -0.09
N CYS A 64 -1.03 -10.01 0.02
CA CYS A 64 -0.49 -9.07 -0.96
C CYS A 64 -0.36 -9.69 -2.36
N LEU A 65 -0.01 -10.97 -2.46
CA LEU A 65 0.07 -11.70 -3.72
C LEU A 65 -1.29 -12.17 -4.22
N ARG A 66 -2.29 -12.28 -3.33
CA ARG A 66 -3.66 -12.69 -3.63
C ARG A 66 -4.49 -11.66 -4.39
N LEU A 67 -3.93 -10.48 -4.70
CA LEU A 67 -4.55 -9.49 -5.57
C LEU A 67 -4.90 -10.15 -6.92
N ASN A 68 -6.15 -10.64 -7.03
CA ASN A 68 -6.61 -11.53 -8.11
C ASN A 68 -6.59 -10.90 -9.51
N ASN A 69 -6.32 -9.60 -9.62
CA ASN A 69 -6.27 -8.89 -10.88
C ASN A 69 -5.37 -7.64 -10.77
N PRO A 70 -4.03 -7.81 -10.73
CA PRO A 70 -3.15 -6.66 -10.73
C PRO A 70 -3.33 -5.89 -12.05
N PRO A 71 -3.38 -4.55 -12.01
CA PRO A 71 -3.44 -3.73 -13.21
C PRO A 71 -2.28 -4.05 -14.17
N ALA A 72 -2.54 -3.93 -15.47
CA ALA A 72 -1.53 -4.19 -16.49
C ALA A 72 -0.30 -3.31 -16.28
N ILE A 73 0.90 -3.91 -16.33
CA ILE A 73 2.17 -3.20 -16.21
C ILE A 73 2.46 -2.47 -17.52
N PRO A 74 2.44 -1.13 -17.56
CA PRO A 74 2.73 -0.38 -18.76
C PRO A 74 4.19 -0.52 -19.20
N PRO A 75 4.47 -0.70 -20.51
CA PRO A 75 5.84 -0.86 -21.02
C PRO A 75 6.78 0.31 -20.69
N TYR A 76 6.23 1.51 -20.47
CA TYR A 76 7.02 2.71 -20.18
C TYR A 76 7.60 2.73 -18.75
N TRP A 77 7.09 1.93 -17.81
CA TRP A 77 7.58 1.90 -16.42
C TRP A 77 9.06 1.55 -16.32
N ARG A 78 9.56 0.66 -17.18
CA ARG A 78 10.99 0.33 -17.24
C ARG A 78 11.84 1.57 -17.56
N ARG A 79 11.40 2.39 -18.53
CA ARG A 79 12.08 3.65 -18.88
C ARG A 79 11.98 4.66 -17.74
N MET A 80 10.82 4.75 -17.10
CA MET A 80 10.59 5.67 -15.98
C MET A 80 11.50 5.35 -14.80
N ARG A 81 11.66 4.06 -14.44
CA ARG A 81 12.56 3.62 -13.37
C ARG A 81 14.01 4.04 -13.61
N THR A 82 14.50 3.95 -14.85
CA THR A 82 15.85 4.41 -15.19
C THR A 82 15.99 5.94 -15.08
N ARG A 83 14.97 6.69 -15.50
CA ARG A 83 15.01 8.16 -15.55
C ARG A 83 14.80 8.82 -14.18
N CYS A 84 14.00 8.21 -13.32
CA CYS A 84 13.67 8.71 -11.98
C CYS A 84 14.58 8.14 -10.89
N ARG A 85 15.62 7.36 -11.24
CA ARG A 85 16.61 6.91 -10.27
C ARG A 85 17.46 8.11 -9.88
N VAL A 86 17.22 8.64 -8.68
CA VAL A 86 18.08 9.66 -8.08
C VAL A 86 19.48 9.05 -7.97
N ARG A 87 20.48 9.75 -8.53
CA ARG A 87 21.89 9.35 -8.41
C ARG A 87 22.35 9.46 -6.97
#